data_AF-A0A158KMT8-F1
#
_entry.id   AF-A0A158KMT8-F1
#
_cell.length_a   1.000
_cell.length_b   1.000
_cell.length_c   1.000
_cell.angle_alpha   90.00
_cell.angle_beta   90.00
_cell.angle_gamma   90.00
#
_symmetry.space_group_name_H-M   'P 1'
#
loop_
_entity.id
_entity.type
_entity.pdbx_description
1 polymer ?
#
loop_
_entity_poly.entity_id
_entity_poly.type
_entity_poly.pdbx_seq_one_letter_code
_entity_poly.pdbx_strand_id
1 'polypeptide(L)'
;MTVPVELTSKAMSDLAQIADHVKLYNDVTVARKVVKALLAEAKKLGEDHHHRLGEELDGYDGPPPREVHKWVCLGGRYEIHLEIKPAYADPPTTVFVLRVWDTRQDR
;
A
#
# COMPACT_ATOMS: atom_id res chain seq x y z
N MET A 1 -6.19 2.18 -18.42
CA MET A 1 -6.91 0.94 -18.04
C MET A 1 -6.99 0.82 -16.52
N THR A 2 -8.08 0.27 -15.96
CA THR A 2 -8.19 0.04 -14.49
C THR A 2 -8.00 -1.44 -14.18
N VAL A 3 -7.17 -1.75 -13.19
CA VAL A 3 -6.89 -3.11 -12.73
C VAL A 3 -7.36 -3.27 -11.28
N PRO A 4 -7.77 -4.49 -10.86
CA PRO A 4 -8.12 -4.75 -9.47
C PRO A 4 -6.94 -4.47 -8.53
N VAL A 5 -7.28 -3.93 -7.35
CA VAL A 5 -6.36 -3.78 -6.22
C VAL A 5 -6.83 -4.68 -5.08
N GLU A 6 -5.95 -5.54 -4.60
CA GLU A 6 -6.26 -6.50 -3.54
C GLU A 6 -5.39 -6.26 -2.31
N LEU A 7 -6.02 -6.18 -1.13
CA LEU A 7 -5.30 -6.05 0.14
C LEU A 7 -5.03 -7.44 0.70
N THR A 8 -3.77 -7.71 1.04
CA THR A 8 -3.42 -8.92 1.77
C THR A 8 -3.95 -8.86 3.22
N SER A 9 -4.03 -10.01 3.88
CA SER A 9 -4.37 -10.07 5.31
C SER A 9 -3.39 -9.28 6.18
N LYS A 10 -2.12 -9.18 5.77
CA LYS A 10 -1.10 -8.37 6.46
C LYS A 10 -1.37 -6.88 6.30
N ALA A 11 -1.67 -6.40 5.09
CA ALA A 11 -2.09 -5.02 4.89
C ALA A 11 -3.34 -4.65 5.69
N MET A 12 -4.34 -5.53 5.73
CA MET A 12 -5.55 -5.32 6.55
C MET A 12 -5.23 -5.26 8.05
N SER A 13 -4.34 -6.12 8.53
CA SER A 13 -3.86 -6.07 9.92
C SER A 13 -3.09 -4.79 10.21
N ASP A 14 -2.25 -4.31 9.29
CA ASP A 14 -1.51 -3.07 9.47
C ASP A 14 -2.47 -1.86 9.55
N LEU A 15 -3.49 -1.79 8.68
CA LEU A 15 -4.52 -0.74 8.72
C LEU A 15 -5.28 -0.72 10.06
N ALA A 16 -5.57 -1.88 10.64
CA ALA A 16 -6.18 -1.98 11.96
C ALA A 16 -5.26 -1.43 13.06
N GLN A 17 -3.97 -1.79 13.03
CA GLN A 17 -2.98 -1.26 13.97
C GLN A 17 -2.81 0.26 13.85
N ILE A 18 -2.81 0.80 12.63
CA ILE A 18 -2.78 2.24 12.39
C ILE A 18 -4.03 2.90 12.98
N ALA A 19 -5.22 2.32 12.76
CA ALA A 19 -6.47 2.86 13.31
C ALA A 19 -6.46 2.91 14.84
N ASP A 20 -6.01 1.83 15.49
CA ASP A 20 -5.92 1.73 16.94
C ASP A 20 -4.91 2.74 17.51
N HIS A 21 -3.76 2.89 16.86
CA HIS A 21 -2.75 3.88 17.25
C HIS A 21 -3.26 5.32 17.09
N VAL A 22 -3.86 5.66 15.94
CA VAL A 22 -4.41 7.00 15.72
C VAL A 22 -5.52 7.30 16.72
N LYS A 23 -6.37 6.33 17.03
CA LYS A 23 -7.44 6.45 18.03
C LYS A 23 -6.88 6.68 19.44
N LEU A 24 -5.77 6.06 19.81
CA LEU A 24 -5.14 6.23 21.13
C LEU A 24 -4.73 7.68 21.41
N TYR A 25 -4.24 8.39 20.38
CA TYR A 25 -3.75 9.78 20.53
C TYR A 25 -4.71 10.84 19.96
N ASN A 26 -5.82 10.43 19.37
CA ASN A 26 -6.85 11.31 18.80
C ASN A 26 -8.25 10.77 19.15
N ASP A 27 -9.11 10.60 18.14
CA ASP A 27 -10.43 10.02 18.28
C ASP A 27 -10.74 9.02 17.15
N VAL A 28 -11.86 8.31 17.29
CA VAL A 28 -12.33 7.32 16.32
C VAL A 28 -12.65 7.92 14.94
N THR A 29 -13.04 9.19 14.88
CA THR A 29 -13.34 9.90 13.62
C THR A 29 -12.06 10.16 12.85
N VAL A 30 -11.01 10.62 13.52
CA VAL A 30 -9.68 10.83 12.92
C VAL A 30 -9.11 9.48 12.44
N ALA A 31 -9.18 8.43 13.25
CA ALA A 31 -8.74 7.09 12.86
C ALA A 31 -9.44 6.59 11.59
N ARG A 32 -10.77 6.71 11.53
CA ARG A 32 -11.56 6.35 10.32
C ARG A 32 -11.17 7.18 9.10
N LYS A 33 -10.93 8.49 9.27
CA LYS A 33 -10.49 9.36 8.16
C LYS A 33 -9.13 8.92 7.61
N VAL A 34 -8.18 8.58 8.49
CA VAL A 34 -6.85 8.08 8.08
C VAL A 34 -6.98 6.77 7.30
N VAL A 35 -7.70 5.77 7.83
CA VAL A 35 -7.89 4.49 7.12
C VAL A 35 -8.59 4.69 5.78
N LYS A 36 -9.63 5.54 5.72
CA LYS A 36 -10.31 5.85 4.46
C LYS A 36 -9.37 6.50 3.44
N ALA A 37 -8.48 7.39 3.89
CA ALA A 37 -7.49 8.02 3.02
C ALA A 37 -6.48 6.99 2.50
N LEU A 38 -5.98 6.08 3.35
CA LEU A 38 -5.07 5.01 2.94
C LEU A 38 -5.72 4.03 1.96
N LEU A 39 -6.98 3.66 2.17
CA LEU A 39 -7.74 2.85 1.22
C LEU A 39 -7.98 3.58 -0.11
N ALA A 40 -8.15 4.90 -0.08
CA ALA A 40 -8.24 5.71 -1.30
C ALA A 40 -6.90 5.74 -2.06
N GLU A 41 -5.77 5.90 -1.36
CA GLU A 41 -4.43 5.80 -1.95
C GLU A 41 -4.19 4.41 -2.55
N ALA A 42 -4.55 3.33 -1.83
CA ALA A 42 -4.48 1.97 -2.35
C ALA A 42 -5.32 1.81 -3.62
N LYS A 43 -6.57 2.32 -3.64
CA LYS A 43 -7.45 2.22 -4.80
C LYS A 43 -6.86 2.92 -6.05
N LYS A 44 -6.18 4.06 -5.87
CA LYS A 44 -5.51 4.77 -6.97
C LYS A 44 -4.46 3.90 -7.67
N LEU A 45 -3.83 2.95 -6.96
CA LEU A 45 -2.87 2.03 -7.56
C LEU A 45 -3.47 1.13 -8.66
N GLY A 46 -4.79 1.03 -8.76
CA GLY A 46 -5.46 0.33 -9.87
C GLY A 46 -5.68 1.21 -11.10
N GLU A 47 -5.52 2.52 -10.98
CA GLU A 47 -5.78 3.49 -12.05
C GLU A 47 -4.63 3.53 -13.06
N ASP A 48 -4.95 3.95 -14.28
CA ASP A 48 -3.98 4.05 -15.37
C ASP A 48 -2.80 4.93 -14.96
N HIS A 49 -1.57 4.53 -15.32
CA HIS A 49 -0.32 5.20 -14.93
C HIS A 49 0.01 5.23 -13.43
N HIS A 50 -0.79 4.61 -12.56
CA HIS A 50 -0.57 4.58 -11.10
C HIS A 50 -0.16 3.20 -10.57
N HIS A 51 -0.06 2.19 -11.44
CA HIS A 51 0.21 0.82 -11.03
C HIS A 51 1.56 0.67 -10.32
N ARG A 52 2.57 1.43 -10.74
CA ARG A 52 3.96 1.39 -10.26
C ARG A 52 4.37 2.68 -9.56
N LEU A 53 3.47 3.25 -8.76
CA LEU A 53 3.82 4.42 -7.98
C LEU A 53 4.88 4.07 -6.93
N GLY A 54 5.90 4.92 -6.81
CA GLY A 54 6.92 4.81 -5.79
C GLY A 54 8.24 4.24 -6.30
N GLU A 55 9.09 3.88 -5.36
CA GLU A 55 10.42 3.32 -5.59
C GLU A 55 10.33 1.80 -5.65
N GLU A 56 10.90 1.18 -6.69
CA GLU A 56 11.05 -0.28 -6.74
C GLU A 56 12.01 -0.75 -5.64
N LEU A 57 11.64 -1.81 -4.93
CA LEU A 57 12.41 -2.36 -3.83
C LEU A 57 13.32 -3.49 -4.33
N ASP A 58 14.61 -3.37 -4.01
CA ASP A 58 15.60 -4.42 -4.22
C ASP A 58 15.33 -5.67 -3.34
N GLY A 59 15.93 -6.80 -3.71
CA GLY A 59 15.88 -8.04 -2.92
C GLY A 59 14.71 -8.97 -3.25
N TYR A 60 13.95 -8.65 -4.30
CA TYR A 60 12.83 -9.44 -4.81
C TYR A 60 13.13 -10.15 -6.15
N ASP A 61 14.39 -10.16 -6.57
CA ASP A 61 14.87 -10.75 -7.84
C ASP A 61 14.99 -12.28 -7.85
N GLY A 62 14.79 -12.93 -6.70
CA GLY A 62 14.89 -14.39 -6.57
C GLY A 62 13.84 -15.11 -7.42
N PRO A 63 14.05 -16.38 -7.82
CA PRO A 63 13.07 -17.11 -8.62
C PRO A 63 11.88 -17.60 -7.75
N PRO A 64 10.61 -17.26 -8.10
CA PRO A 64 10.18 -16.41 -9.22
C PRO A 64 10.30 -14.91 -8.88
N PRO A 65 10.69 -14.06 -9.85
CA PRO A 65 10.91 -12.64 -9.61
C PRO A 65 9.60 -11.97 -9.16
N ARG A 66 9.72 -11.02 -8.25
CA ARG A 66 8.60 -10.20 -7.78
C ARG A 66 8.94 -8.74 -8.03
N GLU A 67 7.99 -8.01 -8.59
CA GLU A 67 8.10 -6.56 -8.78
C GLU A 67 7.37 -5.89 -7.62
N VAL A 68 8.13 -5.33 -6.67
CA VAL A 68 7.59 -4.71 -5.46
C VAL A 68 8.00 -3.25 -5.41
N HIS A 69 7.05 -2.36 -5.16
CA HIS A 69 7.29 -0.92 -5.03
C HIS A 69 6.87 -0.41 -3.64
N LYS A 70 7.50 0.67 -3.20
CA LYS A 70 7.19 1.41 -1.98
C LYS A 70 6.66 2.79 -2.35
N TRP A 71 5.37 3.00 -2.14
CA TRP A 71 4.69 4.26 -2.35
C TRP A 71 4.54 5.04 -1.04
N VAL A 72 5.26 6.16 -0.90
CA VAL A 72 5.15 7.07 0.25
C VAL A 72 4.03 8.08 -0.02
N CYS A 73 3.02 8.11 0.84
CA CYS A 73 1.77 8.84 0.60
C CYS A 73 1.33 9.72 1.78
N LEU A 74 0.24 10.48 1.57
CA LEU A 74 -0.39 11.34 2.58
C LEU A 74 0.57 12.31 3.29
N GLY A 75 1.44 12.95 2.50
CA GLY A 75 2.44 13.92 2.97
C GLY A 75 3.64 13.28 3.66
N GLY A 76 4.02 12.06 3.27
CA GLY A 76 5.19 11.39 3.81
C GLY A 76 4.96 10.65 5.12
N ARG A 77 3.71 10.52 5.58
CA ARG A 77 3.39 9.93 6.89
C ARG A 77 3.18 8.43 6.83
N TYR A 78 2.84 7.90 5.67
CA TYR A 78 2.56 6.49 5.49
C TYR A 78 3.22 5.99 4.23
N GLU A 79 3.46 4.69 4.20
CA GLU A 79 3.94 4.00 3.01
C GLU A 79 3.08 2.78 2.72
N ILE A 80 2.96 2.46 1.43
CA ILE A 80 2.24 1.31 0.91
C ILE A 80 3.25 0.49 0.12
N HIS A 81 3.45 -0.76 0.53
CA HIS A 81 4.22 -1.72 -0.25
C HIS A 81 3.25 -2.43 -1.18
N LEU A 82 3.51 -2.35 -2.47
CA LEU A 82 2.66 -2.92 -3.51
C LEU A 82 3.44 -3.89 -4.38
N GLU A 83 2.78 -4.95 -4.84
CA GLU A 83 3.35 -5.93 -5.77
C GLU A 83 2.53 -5.98 -7.05
N ILE A 84 3.23 -5.96 -8.17
CA ILE A 84 2.64 -6.09 -9.49
C ILE A 84 2.54 -7.56 -9.87
N LYS A 85 1.35 -7.99 -10.32
CA LYS A 85 1.13 -9.34 -10.84
C LYS A 85 0.58 -9.31 -12.28
N PRO A 86 1.15 -10.10 -13.21
CA PRO A 86 2.48 -10.72 -13.12
C PRO A 86 3.59 -9.65 -13.05
N ALA A 87 4.76 -10.01 -12.51
CA ALA A 87 5.88 -9.07 -12.39
C ALA A 87 6.26 -8.51 -13.78
N TYR A 88 6.49 -7.21 -13.86
CA TYR A 88 6.88 -6.44 -15.04
C TYR A 88 5.86 -6.43 -16.19
N ALA A 89 4.63 -6.89 -15.96
CA ALA A 89 3.58 -6.87 -16.98
C ALA A 89 3.03 -5.46 -17.22
N ASP A 90 2.80 -5.11 -18.48
CA ASP A 90 2.19 -3.84 -18.86
C ASP A 90 1.07 -4.07 -19.90
N PRO A 91 -0.22 -3.90 -19.53
CA PRO A 91 -0.72 -3.59 -18.19
C PRO A 91 -0.65 -4.83 -17.26
N PRO A 92 -0.55 -4.64 -15.93
CA PRO A 92 -0.66 -5.74 -14.98
C PRO A 92 -2.09 -6.28 -14.91
N THR A 93 -2.24 -7.49 -14.36
CA THR A 93 -3.57 -8.07 -14.12
C THR A 93 -4.15 -7.65 -12.77
N THR A 94 -3.29 -7.50 -11.75
CA THR A 94 -3.68 -7.11 -10.39
C THR A 94 -2.53 -6.37 -9.72
N VAL A 95 -2.85 -5.40 -8.86
CA VAL A 95 -1.90 -4.80 -7.91
C VAL A 95 -2.25 -5.28 -6.51
N PHE A 96 -1.30 -5.89 -5.82
CA PHE A 96 -1.48 -6.33 -4.44
C PHE A 96 -0.90 -5.31 -3.47
N VAL A 97 -1.69 -4.88 -2.49
CA VAL A 97 -1.18 -4.13 -1.34
C VAL A 97 -0.68 -5.13 -0.30
N LEU A 98 0.64 -5.23 -0.19
CA LEU A 98 1.32 -6.15 0.70
C LEU A 98 1.30 -5.66 2.15
N ARG A 99 1.68 -4.39 2.36
CA ARG A 99 1.82 -3.77 3.68
C ARG A 99 1.42 -2.30 3.64
N VAL A 100 1.02 -1.76 4.79
CA VAL A 100 0.79 -0.32 4.97
C VAL A 100 1.46 0.11 6.27
N TRP A 101 2.42 1.03 6.24
CA TRP A 101 3.13 1.44 7.47
C TRP A 101 2.93 2.92 7.80
N ASP A 102 3.05 3.24 9.08
CA ASP A 102 3.23 4.61 9.57
C ASP A 102 4.74 4.84 9.69
N THR A 103 5.26 5.77 8.88
CA THR A 103 6.70 6.08 8.75
C THR A 103 7.37 6.52 10.05
N ARG A 104 6.60 6.85 11.08
CA ARG A 104 7.10 7.23 12.41
C ARG A 104 7.32 6.02 13.33
N GLN A 105 6.79 4.86 12.96
CA GLN A 105 7.02 3.62 13.70
C GLN A 105 8.35 3.03 13.25
N ASP A 106 9.27 2.89 14.18
CA ASP A 106 10.50 2.12 13.96
C ASP A 106 10.13 0.63 13.89
N ARG A 107 10.31 0.00 12.73
CA ARG A 107 9.91 -1.40 12.45
C ARG A 107 10.90 -2.09 11.53
#